data_AF-A0A968HGG8-F1
#
_entry.id   AF-A0A968HGG8-F1
#
_cell.length_a   1.000
_cell.length_b   1.000
_cell.length_c   1.000
_cell.angle_alpha   90.00
_cell.angle_beta   90.00
_cell.angle_gamma   90.00
#
_symmetry.space_group_name_H-M   'P 1'
#
loop_
_entity.id
_entity.type
_entity.pdbx_description
1 polymer ?
#
loop_
_entity_poly.entity_id
_entity_poly.type
_entity_poly.pdbx_seq_one_letter_code
_entity_poly.pdbx_strand_id
1 'polypeptide(L)'
;MAAHNRHNTGCCPFPSELHGDPKDPARVVGWQEYVASRSEDIALLEEAIFDLAHFIAALSATDGAVVMTKRQDLLGFGGVISGKMNEGEMITHALDLEGRLTRKEHIEVGTRHRAAYRLCHALHATLAIVISQDGKARFVKWHRGSVTYRDLAPIGAPGS
;
A
#
# COMPACT_ATOMS: atom_id res chain seq x y z
N MET A 1 35.27 36.95 39.19
CA MET A 1 34.41 35.75 39.20
C MET A 1 33.90 35.57 37.77
N ALA A 2 34.50 34.72 36.92
CA ALA A 2 34.31 33.26 36.83
C ALA A 2 32.81 32.88 36.84
N ALA A 3 32.20 32.17 35.89
CA ALA A 3 32.69 31.37 34.76
C ALA A 3 31.60 31.11 33.69
N HIS A 4 32.06 30.80 32.46
CA HIS A 4 31.53 29.87 31.44
C HIS A 4 30.06 29.39 31.48
N ASN A 5 29.36 29.38 30.32
CA ASN A 5 29.46 28.30 29.32
C ASN A 5 28.80 28.62 27.96
N ARG A 6 29.40 28.16 26.85
CA ARG A 6 28.85 28.15 25.48
C ARG A 6 28.18 26.78 25.21
N HIS A 7 27.24 26.75 24.24
CA HIS A 7 26.87 25.68 23.27
C HIS A 7 25.40 25.93 22.86
N ASN A 8 25.08 26.49 21.70
CA ASN A 8 24.98 25.87 20.37
C ASN A 8 24.32 24.47 20.35
N THR A 9 23.04 24.41 19.98
CA THR A 9 22.51 23.45 19.00
C THR A 9 21.32 24.09 18.28
N GLY A 10 21.41 24.14 16.96
CA GLY A 10 20.41 24.73 16.09
C GLY A 10 19.08 24.00 16.18
N CYS A 11 18.02 24.77 16.38
CA CYS A 11 16.67 24.33 16.08
C CYS A 11 16.34 24.90 14.69
N CYS A 12 16.65 24.14 13.64
CA CYS A 12 16.04 24.37 12.35
C CYS A 12 14.52 24.24 12.55
N PRO A 13 13.70 25.26 12.23
CA PRO A 13 12.28 25.02 12.13
C PRO A 13 12.09 24.08 10.94
N PHE A 14 11.61 22.86 11.20
CA PHE A 14 11.11 21.97 10.15
C PHE A 14 10.01 22.73 9.39
N PRO A 15 10.18 23.08 8.11
CA PRO A 15 9.09 23.60 7.32
C PRO A 15 8.19 22.40 7.03
N SER A 16 7.02 22.36 7.64
CA SER A 16 5.91 21.59 7.08
C SER A 16 5.59 22.22 5.72
N GLU A 17 6.11 21.61 4.66
CA GLU A 17 5.95 22.08 3.29
C GLU A 17 4.47 22.09 2.91
N LEU A 18 3.90 23.29 2.91
CA LEU A 18 2.73 23.62 2.14
C LEU A 18 3.19 23.65 0.67
N HIS A 19 3.13 22.50 -0.02
CA HIS A 19 3.34 22.45 -1.48
C HIS A 19 2.14 23.00 -2.29
N GLY A 20 1.19 23.65 -1.63
CA GLY A 20 0.27 24.57 -2.30
C GLY A 20 1.01 25.86 -2.62
N ASP A 21 0.78 26.46 -3.79
CA ASP A 21 1.33 27.77 -4.10
C ASP A 21 0.97 28.74 -2.95
N PRO A 22 1.95 29.33 -2.23
CA PRO A 22 1.65 30.25 -1.14
C PRO A 22 0.83 31.46 -1.59
N LYS A 23 0.86 31.77 -2.89
CA LYS A 23 0.10 32.84 -3.53
C LYS A 23 -1.30 32.41 -3.97
N ASP A 24 -1.54 31.11 -4.09
CA ASP A 24 -2.85 30.54 -4.42
C ASP A 24 -3.05 29.19 -3.70
N PRO A 25 -3.42 29.22 -2.41
CA PRO A 25 -3.66 28.02 -1.63
C PRO A 25 -4.90 27.22 -2.10
N ALA A 26 -5.72 27.78 -3.00
CA ALA A 26 -6.84 27.08 -3.62
C ALA A 26 -6.44 26.33 -4.90
N ARG A 27 -5.19 26.50 -5.37
CA ARG A 27 -4.67 25.81 -6.54
C ARG A 27 -4.67 24.29 -6.31
N VAL A 28 -5.43 23.59 -7.14
CA VAL A 28 -5.45 22.13 -7.16
C VAL A 28 -4.19 21.64 -7.86
N VAL A 29 -3.36 20.88 -7.15
CA VAL A 29 -2.19 20.20 -7.72
C VAL A 29 -2.65 18.82 -8.19
N GLY A 30 -2.47 18.54 -9.48
CA GLY A 30 -2.87 17.29 -10.12
C GLY A 30 -1.70 16.56 -10.77
N TRP A 31 -2.04 15.59 -11.62
CA TRP A 31 -1.07 14.74 -12.29
C TRP A 31 -0.17 15.52 -13.27
N GLN A 32 -0.70 16.54 -13.95
CA GLN A 32 0.10 17.33 -14.88
C GLN A 32 1.17 18.16 -14.15
N GLU A 33 0.83 18.76 -13.01
CA GLU A 33 1.79 19.52 -12.19
C GLU A 33 2.89 18.62 -11.64
N TYR A 34 2.54 17.40 -11.23
CA TYR A 34 3.50 16.40 -10.80
C TYR A 34 4.48 16.04 -11.92
N VAL A 35 3.98 15.66 -13.10
CA VAL A 35 4.82 15.27 -14.25
C VAL A 35 5.69 16.43 -14.75
N ALA A 36 5.18 17.66 -14.70
CA ALA A 36 5.92 18.85 -15.09
C ALA A 36 6.88 19.36 -14.00
N SER A 37 6.84 18.77 -12.79
CA SER A 37 7.69 19.18 -11.68
C SER A 37 9.17 18.98 -12.01
N ARG A 38 9.99 19.93 -11.56
CA ARG A 38 11.46 19.84 -11.60
C ARG A 38 12.07 19.93 -10.19
N SER A 39 11.25 19.70 -9.17
CA SER A 39 11.68 19.70 -7.77
C SER A 39 12.61 18.51 -7.53
N GLU A 40 13.81 18.78 -7.01
CA GLU A 40 14.76 17.74 -6.60
C GLU A 40 14.19 16.90 -5.45
N ASP A 41 13.46 17.50 -4.50
CA ASP A 41 12.83 16.79 -3.38
C ASP A 41 11.78 15.78 -3.85
N ILE A 42 10.96 16.14 -4.85
CA ILE A 42 9.99 15.22 -5.45
C ILE A 42 10.70 14.05 -6.16
N ALA A 43 11.77 14.34 -6.90
CA ALA A 43 12.55 13.30 -7.58
C ALA A 43 13.22 12.33 -6.59
N LEU A 44 13.77 12.84 -5.49
CA LEU A 44 14.35 12.00 -4.42
C LEU A 44 13.30 11.11 -3.75
N LEU A 45 12.08 11.63 -3.55
CA LEU A 45 10.98 10.84 -3.01
C LEU A 45 10.54 9.73 -3.98
N GLU A 46 10.50 10.02 -5.29
CA GLU A 46 10.24 9.00 -6.31
C GLU A 46 11.28 7.88 -6.27
N GLU A 47 12.58 8.23 -6.25
CA GLU A 47 13.67 7.26 -6.17
C GLU A 47 13.53 6.37 -4.93
N ALA A 48 13.27 6.96 -3.76
CA ALA A 48 13.06 6.22 -2.52
C ALA A 48 11.85 5.27 -2.60
N ILE A 49 10.76 5.67 -3.27
CA ILE A 49 9.59 4.82 -3.51
C ILE A 49 9.95 3.64 -4.42
N PHE A 50 10.69 3.90 -5.50
CA PHE A 50 11.14 2.85 -6.42
C PHE A 50 12.07 1.85 -5.74
N ASP A 51 13.02 2.32 -4.94
CA ASP A 51 13.94 1.46 -4.19
C ASP A 51 13.20 0.57 -3.20
N LEU A 52 12.23 1.13 -2.46
CA LEU A 52 11.38 0.35 -1.57
C LEU A 52 10.56 -0.70 -2.35
N ALA A 53 10.02 -0.33 -3.52
CA ALA A 53 9.28 -1.26 -4.36
C ALA A 53 10.17 -2.42 -4.85
N HIS A 54 11.39 -2.13 -5.32
CA HIS A 54 12.36 -3.16 -5.71
C HIS A 54 12.77 -4.06 -4.54
N PHE A 55 12.97 -3.48 -3.36
CA PHE A 55 13.26 -4.23 -2.15
C PHE A 55 12.13 -5.20 -1.78
N ILE A 56 10.88 -4.74 -1.75
CA ILE A 56 9.71 -5.59 -1.48
C ILE A 56 9.55 -6.67 -2.55
N ALA A 57 9.78 -6.33 -3.82
CA ALA A 57 9.72 -7.29 -4.92
C ALA A 57 10.76 -8.41 -4.76
N ALA A 58 11.99 -8.06 -4.36
CA ALA A 58 13.05 -9.04 -4.09
C ALA A 58 12.68 -9.98 -2.93
N LEU A 59 12.11 -9.47 -1.84
CA LEU A 59 11.63 -10.31 -0.73
C LEU A 59 10.48 -11.22 -1.17
N SER A 60 9.58 -10.71 -2.02
CA SER A 60 8.41 -11.43 -2.54
C SER A 60 8.76 -12.52 -3.55
N ALA A 61 10.00 -12.57 -4.03
CA ALA A 61 10.48 -13.65 -4.89
C ALA A 61 10.65 -14.98 -4.13
N THR A 62 10.70 -14.93 -2.79
CA THR A 62 10.69 -16.12 -1.93
C THR A 62 9.31 -16.77 -1.89
N ASP A 63 9.25 -18.09 -1.69
CA ASP A 63 7.96 -18.76 -1.50
C ASP A 63 7.38 -18.40 -0.12
N GLY A 64 6.19 -17.81 -0.10
CA GLY A 64 5.52 -17.35 1.11
C GLY A 64 4.95 -15.94 1.00
N ALA A 65 4.91 -15.23 2.12
CA ALA A 65 4.39 -13.87 2.23
C ALA A 65 5.42 -12.92 2.83
N VAL A 66 5.40 -11.67 2.36
CA VAL A 66 6.06 -10.52 2.99
C VAL A 66 5.05 -9.85 3.92
N VAL A 67 5.45 -9.60 5.17
CA VAL A 67 4.60 -9.02 6.21
C VAL A 67 5.21 -7.72 6.67
N MET A 68 4.40 -6.65 6.66
CA MET A 68 4.81 -5.32 7.09
C MET A 68 3.70 -4.63 7.87
N THR A 69 4.06 -3.63 8.67
CA THR A 69 3.10 -2.76 9.35
C THR A 69 2.47 -1.79 8.34
N LYS A 70 1.39 -1.12 8.74
CA LYS A 70 0.79 -0.02 7.95
C LYS A 70 1.72 1.22 7.83
N ARG A 71 2.80 1.26 8.61
CA ARG A 71 3.85 2.28 8.57
C ARG A 71 5.06 1.84 7.74
N GLN A 72 4.92 0.75 6.99
CA GLN A 72 5.94 0.19 6.09
C GLN A 72 7.15 -0.43 6.81
N ASP A 73 7.03 -0.75 8.11
CA ASP A 73 8.06 -1.50 8.82
C ASP A 73 7.99 -2.98 8.43
N LEU A 74 9.11 -3.56 7.98
CA LEU A 74 9.19 -4.99 7.64
C LEU A 74 9.18 -5.84 8.92
N LEU A 75 8.21 -6.76 9.02
CA LEU A 75 8.13 -7.74 10.11
C LEU A 75 8.78 -9.07 9.74
N GLY A 76 8.75 -9.46 8.46
CA GLY A 76 9.37 -10.68 7.95
C GLY A 76 8.96 -11.03 6.52
N PHE A 77 9.59 -12.05 5.94
CA PHE A 77 9.31 -12.58 4.60
C PHE A 77 9.48 -14.11 4.55
N GLY A 78 8.95 -14.77 3.51
CA GLY A 78 8.98 -16.23 3.37
C GLY A 78 8.05 -16.98 4.33
N GLY A 79 7.11 -16.26 4.98
CA GLY A 79 6.19 -16.84 5.95
C GLY A 79 5.05 -17.61 5.28
N VAL A 80 4.62 -18.72 5.90
CA VAL A 80 3.44 -19.47 5.47
C VAL A 80 2.21 -18.99 6.24
N ILE A 81 1.15 -18.61 5.51
CA ILE A 81 -0.12 -18.21 6.11
C ILE A 81 -0.96 -19.46 6.43
N SER A 82 -0.93 -19.85 7.70
CA SER A 82 -1.80 -20.87 8.27
C SER A 82 -3.16 -20.29 8.69
N GLY A 83 -4.16 -21.17 8.85
CA GLY A 83 -5.50 -20.78 9.30
C GLY A 83 -6.56 -21.66 8.67
N LYS A 84 -7.79 -21.53 9.17
CA LYS A 84 -8.97 -22.18 8.59
C LYS A 84 -9.97 -21.11 8.19
N MET A 85 -10.64 -21.35 7.07
CA MET A 85 -11.82 -20.64 6.60
C MET A 85 -12.74 -21.73 6.07
N ASN A 86 -14.03 -21.64 6.35
CA ASN A 86 -14.91 -22.78 6.09
C ASN A 86 -15.03 -23.02 4.58
N GLU A 87 -15.09 -24.28 4.18
CA GLU A 87 -15.39 -24.62 2.79
C GLU A 87 -16.81 -24.13 2.45
N GLY A 88 -16.95 -23.40 1.34
CA GLY A 88 -18.23 -22.80 0.93
C GLY A 88 -18.45 -21.35 1.39
N GLU A 89 -17.51 -20.74 2.12
CA GLU A 89 -17.63 -19.32 2.47
C GLU A 89 -17.54 -18.42 1.22
N MET A 90 -18.57 -17.62 0.99
CA MET A 90 -18.65 -16.71 -0.15
C MET A 90 -17.71 -15.53 0.05
N ILE A 91 -16.92 -15.21 -0.96
CA ILE A 91 -16.07 -14.02 -0.97
C ILE A 91 -16.81 -12.89 -1.67
N THR A 92 -16.56 -11.67 -1.22
CA THR A 92 -17.17 -10.47 -1.81
C THR A 92 -16.19 -9.81 -2.77
N HIS A 93 -16.62 -9.56 -4.00
CA HIS A 93 -15.90 -8.80 -5.00
C HIS A 93 -16.43 -7.36 -5.00
N ALA A 94 -15.60 -6.39 -4.63
CA ALA A 94 -15.92 -4.97 -4.72
C ALA A 94 -15.70 -4.46 -6.15
N LEU A 95 -16.74 -3.84 -6.71
CA LEU A 95 -16.77 -3.31 -8.08
C LEU A 95 -16.46 -1.80 -8.13
N ASP A 96 -16.42 -1.14 -6.97
CA ASP A 96 -16.03 0.25 -6.78
C ASP A 96 -14.89 0.38 -5.74
N LEU A 97 -14.32 1.57 -5.61
CA LEU A 97 -13.22 1.83 -4.67
C LEU A 97 -13.70 1.76 -3.22
N GLU A 98 -14.93 2.21 -2.97
CA GLU A 98 -15.53 2.33 -1.65
C GLU A 98 -16.12 1.01 -1.12
N GLY A 99 -16.25 -0.02 -1.96
CA GLY A 99 -16.90 -1.27 -1.62
C GLY A 99 -18.41 -1.13 -1.41
N ARG A 100 -19.07 -0.17 -2.07
CA ARG A 100 -20.54 -0.02 -2.01
C ARG A 100 -21.22 -0.93 -3.02
N LEU A 101 -20.63 -1.10 -4.19
CA LEU A 101 -21.07 -2.05 -5.21
C LEU A 101 -20.30 -3.34 -5.07
N THR A 102 -21.01 -4.43 -4.75
CA THR A 102 -20.38 -5.72 -4.47
C THR A 102 -21.10 -6.89 -5.13
N ARG A 103 -20.34 -7.92 -5.49
CA ARG A 103 -20.84 -9.21 -5.97
C ARG A 103 -20.32 -10.33 -5.08
N LYS A 104 -21.16 -11.33 -4.76
CA LYS A 104 -20.69 -12.53 -4.05
C LYS A 104 -20.24 -13.58 -5.06
N GLU A 105 -19.07 -14.17 -4.82
CA GLU A 105 -18.47 -15.17 -5.69
C GLU A 105 -17.93 -16.36 -4.87
N HIS A 106 -17.93 -17.54 -5.49
CA HIS A 106 -17.32 -18.74 -4.92
C HIS A 106 -15.80 -18.70 -5.06
N ILE A 107 -15.10 -19.43 -4.19
CA ILE A 107 -13.64 -19.46 -4.14
C ILE A 107 -13.10 -20.45 -5.18
N GLU A 108 -12.96 -20.00 -6.42
CA GLU A 108 -12.23 -20.72 -7.47
C GLU A 108 -10.89 -20.02 -7.77
N VAL A 109 -10.00 -19.99 -6.79
CA VAL A 109 -8.72 -19.28 -6.88
C VAL A 109 -7.56 -20.12 -6.35
N GLY A 110 -6.35 -19.84 -6.82
CA GLY A 110 -5.12 -20.53 -6.40
C GLY A 110 -4.74 -20.37 -4.91
N THR A 111 -3.68 -21.06 -4.50
CA THR A 111 -3.22 -21.15 -3.09
C THR A 111 -2.92 -19.81 -2.45
N ARG A 112 -2.29 -18.86 -3.17
CA ARG A 112 -1.97 -17.51 -2.66
C ARG A 112 -3.20 -16.70 -2.27
N HIS A 113 -4.23 -16.73 -3.12
CA HIS A 113 -5.50 -16.06 -2.82
C HIS A 113 -6.18 -16.68 -1.60
N ARG A 114 -6.26 -18.01 -1.55
CA ARG A 114 -6.86 -18.71 -0.39
C ARG A 114 -6.11 -18.38 0.90
N ALA A 115 -4.79 -18.29 0.86
CA ALA A 115 -3.96 -17.87 2.00
C ALA A 115 -4.32 -16.45 2.47
N ALA A 116 -4.36 -15.48 1.55
CA ALA A 116 -4.75 -14.11 1.88
C ALA A 116 -6.18 -14.01 2.44
N TYR A 117 -7.14 -14.76 1.88
CA TYR A 117 -8.52 -14.75 2.36
C TYR A 117 -8.61 -15.27 3.80
N ARG A 118 -7.90 -16.35 4.12
CA ARG A 118 -7.80 -16.87 5.49
C ARG A 118 -7.20 -15.84 6.44
N LEU A 119 -6.14 -15.13 6.03
CA LEU A 119 -5.51 -14.11 6.85
C LEU A 119 -6.48 -12.96 7.16
N CYS A 120 -7.16 -12.44 6.14
CA CYS A 120 -8.11 -11.33 6.30
C CYS A 120 -9.38 -11.75 7.05
N HIS A 121 -9.77 -13.03 6.96
CA HIS A 121 -10.85 -13.59 7.77
C HIS A 121 -10.44 -13.70 9.24
N ALA A 122 -9.23 -14.21 9.53
CA ALA A 122 -8.76 -14.35 10.91
C ALA A 122 -8.40 -13.01 11.57
N LEU A 123 -7.87 -12.06 10.79
CA LEU A 123 -7.39 -10.76 11.24
C LEU A 123 -8.08 -9.63 10.47
N HIS A 124 -9.20 -9.15 11.00
CA HIS A 124 -10.04 -8.15 10.33
C HIS A 124 -9.35 -6.79 10.08
N ALA A 125 -8.25 -6.51 10.76
CA ALA A 125 -7.50 -5.26 10.60
C ALA A 125 -6.45 -5.30 9.47
N THR A 126 -6.27 -6.47 8.84
CA THR A 126 -5.22 -6.74 7.84
C THR A 126 -5.67 -6.39 6.44
N LEU A 127 -4.74 -5.81 5.67
CA LEU A 127 -4.82 -5.67 4.22
C LEU A 127 -3.80 -6.63 3.60
N ALA A 128 -4.25 -7.46 2.66
CA ALA A 128 -3.37 -8.31 1.87
C ALA A 128 -3.36 -7.84 0.42
N ILE A 129 -2.18 -7.86 -0.18
CA ILE A 129 -1.98 -7.64 -1.62
C ILE A 129 -1.57 -8.98 -2.21
N VAL A 130 -2.34 -9.47 -3.17
CA VAL A 130 -2.08 -10.75 -3.83
C VAL A 130 -1.77 -10.50 -5.29
N ILE A 131 -0.56 -10.88 -5.71
CA ILE A 131 -0.19 -10.88 -7.12
C ILE A 131 -0.32 -12.32 -7.62
N SER A 132 -1.15 -12.47 -8.64
CA SER A 132 -1.46 -13.72 -9.29
C SER A 132 -0.48 -14.00 -10.43
N GLN A 133 -0.27 -15.27 -10.81
CA GLN A 133 0.56 -15.61 -11.97
C GLN A 133 -0.04 -15.11 -13.29
N ASP A 134 -1.36 -14.86 -13.33
CA ASP A 134 -2.02 -14.24 -14.49
C ASP A 134 -1.79 -12.72 -14.57
N GLY A 135 -0.91 -12.17 -13.73
CA GLY A 135 -0.52 -10.76 -13.72
C GLY A 135 -1.52 -9.84 -13.01
N LYS A 136 -2.64 -10.36 -12.50
CA LYS A 136 -3.61 -9.54 -11.76
C LYS A 136 -3.16 -9.34 -10.32
N ALA A 137 -3.18 -8.09 -9.88
CA ALA A 137 -2.99 -7.75 -8.48
C ALA A 137 -4.35 -7.51 -7.83
N ARG A 138 -4.54 -8.00 -6.60
CA ARG A 138 -5.76 -7.83 -5.82
C ARG A 138 -5.48 -7.28 -4.44
N PHE A 139 -6.29 -6.33 -4.02
CA PHE A 139 -6.42 -5.99 -2.61
C PHE A 139 -7.44 -6.90 -1.96
N VAL A 140 -7.15 -7.39 -0.76
CA VAL A 140 -8.04 -8.22 0.05
C VAL A 140 -8.09 -7.64 1.46
N LYS A 141 -9.28 -7.49 2.01
CA LYS A 141 -9.48 -7.04 3.39
C LYS A 141 -10.78 -7.59 3.94
N TRP A 142 -10.93 -7.53 5.26
CA TRP A 142 -12.25 -7.62 5.88
C TRP A 142 -13.03 -6.32 5.66
N HIS A 143 -14.25 -6.43 5.14
CA HIS A 143 -15.13 -5.28 4.94
C HIS A 143 -16.59 -5.71 5.07
N ARG A 144 -17.38 -4.94 5.84
CA ARG A 144 -18.84 -5.14 5.99
C ARG A 144 -19.26 -6.59 6.32
N GLY A 145 -18.47 -7.26 7.17
CA GLY A 145 -18.78 -8.60 7.66
C GLY A 145 -18.35 -9.75 6.76
N SER A 146 -17.57 -9.49 5.72
CA SER A 146 -17.02 -10.53 4.85
C SER A 146 -15.59 -10.21 4.40
N VAL A 147 -14.86 -11.24 3.96
CA VAL A 147 -13.65 -11.05 3.17
C VAL A 147 -14.05 -10.47 1.82
N THR A 148 -13.48 -9.30 1.50
CA THR A 148 -13.74 -8.56 0.28
C THR A 148 -12.44 -8.36 -0.49
N TYR A 149 -12.44 -8.64 -1.79
CA TYR A 149 -11.34 -8.28 -2.68
C TYR A 149 -11.75 -7.26 -3.74
N ARG A 150 -10.74 -6.55 -4.26
CA ARG A 150 -10.85 -5.67 -5.43
C ARG A 150 -9.66 -5.92 -6.35
N ASP A 151 -9.93 -6.10 -7.63
CA ASP A 151 -8.88 -6.13 -8.66
C ASP A 151 -8.26 -4.73 -8.79
N LEU A 152 -6.93 -4.65 -8.77
CA LEU A 152 -6.26 -3.46 -9.26
C LEU A 152 -6.36 -3.49 -10.78
N ALA A 153 -6.97 -2.46 -11.36
CA ALA A 153 -6.89 -2.24 -12.79
C ALA A 153 -5.40 -2.18 -13.19
N PRO A 154 -5.02 -2.70 -14.37
CA PRO A 154 -3.67 -2.50 -14.90
C PRO A 154 -3.35 -1.01 -14.84
N ILE A 155 -2.19 -0.66 -14.28
CA ILE A 155 -1.64 0.69 -14.40
C ILE A 155 -1.17 0.80 -15.86
N GLY A 156 -2.13 1.05 -16.75
CA GLY A 156 -1.91 1.40 -18.14
C GLY A 156 -2.59 2.74 -18.36
N ALA A 157 -1.80 3.78 -18.64
CA ALA A 157 -2.30 5.10 -18.96
C ALA A 157 -3.34 5.00 -20.09
N PRO A 158 -4.55 5.59 -19.96
CA PRO A 158 -5.36 5.87 -21.13
C PRO A 158 -4.68 7.02 -21.89
N GLY A 159 -4.07 6.71 -23.04
CA GLY A 159 -3.60 7.70 -24.00
C GLY A 159 -2.12 7.56 -24.37
N SER A 160 -1.87 6.74 -25.39
CA SER A 160 -0.84 7.01 -26.40
C SER A 160 -1.50 7.68 -27.59
#